data_AF-A0A2V7JEE1-F1
#
_entry.id   AF-A0A2V7JEE1-F1
#
_cell.length_a   1.000
_cell.length_b   1.000
_cell.length_c   1.000
_cell.angle_alpha   90.00
_cell.angle_beta   90.00
_cell.angle_gamma   90.00
#
_symmetry.space_group_name_H-M   'P 1'
#
loop_
_entity.id
_entity.type
_entity.pdbx_description
1 polymer ?
#
loop_
_entity_poly.entity_id
_entity_poly.type
_entity_poly.pdbx_seq_one_letter_code
_entity_poly.pdbx_strand_id
1 'polypeptide(L)' 'MTADMGAFRVNIEIENPLKPGERRTVKSVLVDTGAELSWFPAQLLESLGIERYAQWRFRQADGTVLARWTGLAFVHVEG' A
#
# COMPACT_ATOMS: atom_id res chain seq x y z
N MET A 1 -0.48 0.94 27.85
CA MET A 1 -0.09 -0.22 27.03
C MET A 1 -1.37 -0.87 26.53
N THR A 2 -1.84 -0.51 25.34
CA THR A 2 -2.91 -1.21 24.63
C THR A 2 -2.27 -1.76 23.37
N ALA A 3 -1.69 -2.96 23.47
CA ALA A 3 -1.39 -3.71 22.28
C ALA A 3 -2.73 -4.08 21.64
N ASP A 4 -3.00 -3.50 20.46
CA ASP A 4 -3.61 -4.13 19.29
C ASP A 4 -4.41 -5.43 19.57
N MET A 5 -5.54 -5.39 20.29
CA MET A 5 -6.53 -6.44 20.14
C MET A 5 -7.30 -6.17 18.84
N GLY A 6 -7.01 -6.95 17.80
CA GLY A 6 -7.74 -6.95 16.54
C GLY A 6 -6.95 -6.46 15.32
N ALA A 7 -5.73 -5.95 15.48
CA ALA A 7 -4.88 -5.58 14.35
C ALA A 7 -3.93 -6.73 13.98
N PHE A 8 -4.03 -7.22 12.75
CA PHE A 8 -3.12 -8.22 12.20
C PHE A 8 -2.05 -7.52 11.35
N ARG A 9 -0.78 -7.86 11.57
CA ARG A 9 0.36 -7.23 10.88
C ARG A 9 1.27 -8.29 10.27
N VAL A 10 1.74 -8.01 9.06
CA VAL A 10 2.62 -8.92 8.29
C VAL A 10 3.80 -8.19 7.68
N ASN A 11 4.87 -8.93 7.42
CA ASN A 11 5.94 -8.45 6.54
C ASN A 11 5.56 -8.79 5.10
N ILE A 12 5.82 -7.89 4.18
CA ILE A 12 5.60 -8.09 2.75
C ILE A 12 6.83 -7.67 1.96
N GLU A 13 6.88 -8.06 0.69
CA GLU A 13 7.74 -7.44 -0.30
C GLU A 13 6.90 -6.74 -1.36
N ILE A 14 7.33 -5.54 -1.76
CA ILE A 14 6.74 -4.79 -2.87
C ILE A 14 7.69 -4.88 -4.06
N GLU A 15 7.13 -5.14 -5.23
CA GLU A 15 7.84 -5.25 -6.50
C GLU A 15 7.14 -4.43 -7.58
N ASN A 16 7.94 -3.76 -8.40
CA ASN A 16 7.45 -3.11 -9.61
C ASN A 16 7.28 -4.17 -10.72
N PRO A 17 6.07 -4.37 -11.28
CA PRO A 17 5.84 -5.36 -12.34
C PRO A 17 6.70 -5.16 -13.60
N LEU A 18 7.19 -3.94 -13.83
CA LEU A 18 8.07 -3.61 -14.95
C LEU A 18 9.56 -3.85 -14.66
N LYS A 19 9.91 -4.20 -13.41
CA LYS A 19 11.29 -4.49 -12.96
C LYS A 19 11.32 -5.76 -12.10
N PRO A 20 11.05 -6.94 -12.68
CA PRO A 20 11.02 -8.18 -11.93
C PRO A 20 12.37 -8.49 -11.29
N GLY A 21 12.35 -8.96 -10.05
CA GLY A 21 13.50 -9.25 -9.20
C GLY A 21 13.90 -8.11 -8.25
N GLU A 22 13.46 -6.87 -8.51
CA GLU A 22 13.73 -5.73 -7.63
C GLU A 22 12.65 -5.62 -6.54
N ARG A 23 12.88 -6.32 -5.43
CA ARG A 23 11.95 -6.37 -4.29
C ARG A 23 12.40 -5.51 -3.13
N ARG A 24 11.44 -4.92 -2.42
CA ARG A 24 11.69 -4.20 -1.17
C ARG A 24 10.79 -4.67 -0.05
N THR A 25 11.42 -5.13 1.02
CA THR A 25 10.72 -5.55 2.23
C THR A 25 10.11 -4.34 2.95
N VAL A 26 8.84 -4.47 3.30
CA VAL A 26 8.14 -3.55 4.21
C VAL A 26 7.68 -4.35 5.42
N LYS A 27 8.16 -3.95 6.60
CA LYS A 27 7.93 -4.68 7.84
C LYS A 27 6.66 -4.20 8.55
N SER A 28 5.99 -5.11 9.23
CA SER A 28 4.88 -4.80 10.16
C SER A 28 3.74 -3.99 9.52
N VAL A 29 3.42 -4.29 8.27
CA VAL A 29 2.31 -3.67 7.53
C VAL A 29 0.98 -4.12 8.13
N LEU A 30 0.08 -3.18 8.34
CA LEU A 30 -1.27 -3.46 8.83
C LEU A 30 -2.10 -4.14 7.74
N VAL A 31 -2.75 -5.25 8.09
CA VAL A 31 -3.81 -5.84 7.28
C VAL A 31 -5.11 -5.13 7.65
N ASP A 32 -5.57 -4.27 6.75
CA ASP A 32 -6.79 -3.47 6.91
C ASP A 32 -7.85 -3.94 5.91
N THR A 33 -8.80 -4.75 6.39
CA THR A 33 -9.92 -5.24 5.56
C THR A 33 -10.96 -4.16 5.25
N GLY A 34 -10.88 -2.99 5.91
CA GLY A 34 -11.76 -1.85 5.64
C GLY A 34 -11.21 -0.90 4.56
N ALA A 35 -9.95 -1.07 4.14
CA ALA A 35 -9.35 -0.24 3.11
C ALA A 35 -9.78 -0.68 1.71
N GLU A 36 -10.21 0.28 0.88
CA GLU A 36 -10.60 0.03 -0.52
C GLU A 36 -9.42 -0.37 -1.41
N LEU A 37 -8.20 0.09 -1.07
CA LEU A 37 -6.94 -0.21 -1.76
C LEU A 37 -5.82 -0.41 -0.73
N SER A 38 -4.73 -1.05 -1.16
CA SER A 38 -3.48 -1.09 -0.41
C SER A 38 -2.79 0.29 -0.44
N TRP A 39 -2.40 0.80 0.73
CA TRP A 39 -1.75 2.10 0.88
C TRP A 39 -0.29 1.94 1.32
N PHE A 40 0.61 2.60 0.59
CA PHE A 40 2.03 2.67 0.92
C PHE A 40 2.55 4.11 0.82
N PRO A 41 3.63 4.47 1.54
CA PRO A 41 4.25 5.78 1.41
C PRO A 41 4.62 6.08 -0.05
N ALA A 42 4.28 7.27 -0.55
CA ALA A 42 4.54 7.65 -1.94
C ALA A 42 6.03 7.54 -2.29
N GLN A 43 6.91 7.99 -1.39
CA GLN A 43 8.37 7.94 -1.57
C GLN A 43 8.89 6.51 -1.71
N LEU A 44 8.26 5.55 -1.03
CA LEU A 44 8.60 4.13 -1.17
C LEU A 44 8.28 3.65 -2.58
N LEU A 45 7.08 3.93 -3.07
CA LEU A 45 6.65 3.53 -4.42
C LEU A 45 7.49 4.21 -5.51
N GLU A 46 7.74 5.51 -5.37
CA GLU A 46 8.58 6.28 -6.29
C GLU A 46 10.01 5.74 -6.33
N SER A 47 10.58 5.34 -5.18
CA SER A 47 11.92 4.75 -5.12
C SER A 47 12.02 3.36 -5.79
N LEU A 48 10.89 2.70 -6.02
CA LEU A 48 10.79 1.44 -6.79
C LEU A 48 10.46 1.71 -8.28
N GLY A 49 10.36 2.98 -8.68
CA GLY A 49 9.97 3.38 -10.03
C GLY A 49 8.52 3.04 -10.38
N ILE A 50 7.65 2.88 -9.38
CA ILE A 50 6.21 2.69 -9.61
C ILE A 50 5.62 4.05 -10.02
N GLU A 51 5.14 4.13 -11.25
CA GLU A 51 4.62 5.37 -11.81
C GLU A 51 3.18 5.67 -11.35
N ARG A 52 2.85 6.97 -11.33
CA ARG A 52 1.47 7.44 -11.15
C ARG A 52 0.68 7.05 -12.39
N TYR A 53 -0.23 6.09 -12.24
CA TYR A 53 -1.02 5.51 -13.33
C TYR A 53 -2.39 6.20 -13.46
N ALA A 54 -3.15 6.30 -12.38
CA ALA A 54 -4.51 6.86 -12.40
C ALA A 54 -4.79 7.74 -11.18
N GLN A 55 -5.71 8.69 -11.31
CA GLN A 55 -6.26 9.40 -10.15
C GLN A 55 -7.60 8.81 -9.73
N TRP A 56 -7.70 8.45 -8.46
CA TRP A 56 -8.91 7.95 -7.83
C TRP A 56 -9.47 8.98 -6.85
N ARG A 57 -10.79 9.07 -6.77
CA ARG A 57 -11.50 9.98 -5.86
C ARG A 57 -12.10 9.17 -4.71
N PHE A 58 -11.68 9.48 -3.50
CA PHE A 58 -12.14 8.82 -2.28
C PHE A 58 -13.04 9.77 -1.50
N ARG A 59 -14.24 9.30 -1.15
CA ARG A 59 -15.14 10.03 -0.26
C ARG A 59 -14.78 9.70 1.18
N GLN A 60 -14.52 10.72 1.98
CA GLN A 60 -14.25 10.58 3.40
C GLN A 60 -15.54 10.55 4.22
N ALA A 61 -15.43 10.14 5.49
CA ALA A 61 -16.56 10.04 6.41
C ALA A 61 -17.26 11.38 6.67
N ASP A 62 -16.52 12.50 6.59
CA ASP A 62 -17.05 13.86 6.70
C ASP A 62 -17.71 14.36 5.40
N GLY A 63 -17.77 13.52 4.36
CA GLY A 63 -18.36 13.82 3.06
C GLY A 63 -17.42 14.51 2.07
N THR A 64 -16.24 14.97 2.49
CA THR A 64 -15.24 15.57 1.60
C THR A 64 -14.68 14.53 0.61
N VAL A 65 -14.16 15.00 -0.53
CA VAL A 65 -13.59 14.12 -1.56
C VAL A 65 -12.13 14.46 -1.77
N LEU A 66 -11.27 13.44 -1.67
CA LEU A 66 -9.84 13.53 -1.94
C LEU A 66 -9.50 12.83 -3.24
N ALA A 67 -8.65 13.43 -4.06
CA ALA A 67 -8.02 12.75 -5.18
C ALA A 67 -6.64 12.19 -4.76
N ARG A 68 -6.33 10.96 -5.16
CA ARG A 68 -5.03 10.32 -4.94
C ARG A 68 -4.56 9.64 -6.23
N TRP A 69 -3.26 9.76 -6.49
CA TRP A 69 -2.63 8.97 -7.54
C TRP A 69 -2.48 7.51 -7.08
N THR A 70 -2.73 6.58 -7.98
CA THR A 70 -2.52 5.14 -7.80
C THR A 70 -1.51 4.63 -8.82
N GLY A 71 -0.88 3.50 -8.53
CA GLY A 71 0.07 2.81 -9.40
C GLY A 71 -0.06 1.30 -9.21
N LEU A 72 0.51 0.52 -10.13
CA LEU A 72 0.47 -0.94 -10.08
C LEU A 72 1.72 -1.49 -9.40
N ALA A 73 1.53 -2.41 -8.46
CA ALA A 73 2.60 -3.08 -7.73
C ALA A 73 2.23 -4.55 -7.49
N PHE A 74 3.21 -5.45 -7.51
CA PHE A 74 3.04 -6.77 -6.93
C PHE A 74 3.36 -6.72 -5.43
N VAL A 75 2.51 -7.37 -4.65
CA VAL A 75 2.69 -7.54 -3.20
C VAL A 75 2.89 -9.03 -2.94
N HIS A 76 4.04 -9.37 -2.39
CA HIS A 76 4.38 -10.73 -1.98
C HIS A 76 4.22 -10.83 -0.47
N VAL A 77 3.52 -11.86 -0.01
CA VAL A 77 3.44 -12.21 1.41
C VAL A 77 3.95 -13.64 1.57
N GLU A 78 4.86 -13.85 2.50
CA GLU A 78 5.33 -15.19 2.84
C GLU A 78 4.21 -15.96 3.57
N GLY A 79 4.07 -17.24 3.25
CA GLY A 79 3.14 -18.18 3.88
C GLY A 79 3.79 -19.54 4.08
#